data_AF-A0A6P5WZJ4-F1
#
_entry.id   AF-A0A6P5WZJ4-F1
#
_cell.length_a   1.000
_cell.length_b   1.000
_cell.length_c   1.000
_cell.angle_alpha   90.00
_cell.angle_beta   90.00
_cell.angle_gamma   90.00
#
_symmetry.space_group_name_H-M   'P 1'
#
loop_
_entity.id
_entity.type
_entity.pdbx_description
1 polymer ?
#
loop_
_entity_poly.entity_id
_entity_poly.type
_entity_poly.pdbx_seq_one_letter_code
_entity_poly.pdbx_strand_id
1 'polypeptide(L)'
;MLTGTHSEAASYEFTTLTCIPGIIHYNDTKIQLLDLPGIIEGASEGKGRGRQVIAVAKSSDLVLMVLDASKSEGHRQILTKELEAVGLRLNKRPPQIYFKKKKTGGISFNSTLPLTHVDEKLCYQILHEYKIHNAEVLFREDATVDDLIDVIEGNRKYIKCVYVYNKIDVIGIDDVDKLAQQPNSVVISCNLKLNLDRLLTKMWEEMGLVRIYTKPQGQQPDFTDPVVLSADRGGCTVEDFCNHIHRSLIKDVKYVLVWGTSARHYPQHCGLGHVLQDEDVVQIVKKKEKEDGGRGRFKSHSTAPARISDREKKAPLKT
;
A
#
# COMPACT_ATOMS: atom_id res chain seq x y z
N MET A 1 -1.79 -9.70 -23.99
CA MET A 1 -1.94 -10.59 -22.82
C MET A 1 -0.94 -10.16 -21.78
N LEU A 2 -1.39 -9.50 -20.72
CA LEU A 2 -0.51 -9.13 -19.60
C LEU A 2 -0.35 -10.30 -18.61
N THR A 3 -1.32 -11.22 -18.52
CA THR A 3 -1.38 -12.27 -17.50
C THR A 3 -0.93 -13.66 -17.92
N GLY A 4 -0.50 -13.87 -19.17
CA GLY A 4 -0.14 -15.21 -19.69
C GLY A 4 -1.30 -16.24 -19.72
N THR A 5 -2.41 -15.94 -19.04
CA THR A 5 -3.66 -16.69 -19.05
C THR A 5 -4.50 -16.25 -20.25
N HIS A 6 -5.02 -17.22 -21.00
CA HIS A 6 -6.09 -16.98 -21.94
C HIS A 6 -7.29 -16.47 -21.14
N SER A 7 -7.63 -15.19 -21.29
CA SER A 7 -8.99 -14.77 -21.00
C SER A 7 -9.85 -15.53 -21.99
N GLU A 8 -10.69 -16.46 -21.52
CA GLU A 8 -11.86 -16.84 -22.30
C GLU A 8 -12.53 -15.50 -22.61
N ALA A 9 -12.53 -15.12 -23.89
CA ALA A 9 -13.23 -13.94 -24.33
C ALA A 9 -14.70 -14.23 -24.06
N ALA A 10 -15.18 -13.84 -22.88
CA ALA A 10 -16.59 -13.78 -22.57
C ALA A 10 -17.15 -12.73 -23.52
N SER A 11 -17.60 -13.22 -24.67
CA SER A 11 -18.23 -12.47 -25.75
C SER A 11 -19.62 -12.01 -25.31
N TYR A 12 -19.70 -11.26 -24.21
CA TYR A 12 -20.92 -10.62 -23.75
C TYR A 12 -20.55 -9.37 -22.96
N GLU A 13 -20.93 -8.22 -23.47
CA GLU A 13 -20.66 -6.88 -22.93
C GLU A 13 -21.24 -6.62 -21.52
N PHE A 14 -21.78 -7.62 -20.80
CA PHE A 14 -22.57 -7.35 -19.59
C PHE A 14 -22.57 -8.40 -18.47
N THR A 15 -21.74 -9.47 -18.46
CA THR A 15 -22.04 -10.64 -17.60
C THR A 15 -20.93 -11.29 -16.76
N THR A 16 -19.79 -10.66 -16.49
CA THR A 16 -18.87 -11.20 -15.45
C THR A 16 -19.21 -10.64 -14.07
N LEU A 17 -20.19 -11.23 -13.38
CA LEU A 17 -20.60 -10.84 -12.01
C LEU A 17 -19.54 -11.14 -10.92
N THR A 18 -18.35 -11.60 -11.28
CA THR A 18 -17.24 -11.97 -10.38
C THR A 18 -15.94 -11.41 -10.94
N CYS A 19 -15.21 -10.62 -10.15
CA CYS A 19 -13.88 -10.14 -10.54
C CYS A 19 -12.95 -11.33 -10.76
N ILE A 20 -12.40 -11.48 -11.96
CA ILE A 20 -11.47 -12.56 -12.29
C ILE A 20 -10.05 -12.07 -11.99
N PRO A 21 -9.35 -12.67 -11.00
CA PRO A 21 -7.98 -12.30 -10.71
C PRO A 21 -7.01 -12.93 -11.72
N GLY A 22 -6.22 -12.08 -12.37
CA GLY A 22 -4.98 -12.48 -13.03
C GLY A 22 -3.78 -12.21 -12.11
N ILE A 23 -2.73 -13.02 -12.19
CA ILE A 23 -1.49 -12.77 -11.48
C ILE A 23 -0.40 -12.52 -12.51
N ILE A 24 0.34 -11.43 -12.33
CA ILE A 24 1.57 -11.15 -13.07
C ILE A 24 2.75 -11.15 -12.12
N HIS A 25 3.90 -11.57 -12.63
CA HIS A 25 5.17 -11.46 -11.92
C HIS A 25 5.98 -10.33 -12.56
N TYR A 26 6.30 -9.30 -11.79
CA TYR A 26 7.10 -8.17 -12.23
C TYR A 26 8.03 -7.74 -11.08
N ASN A 27 9.32 -7.57 -11.36
CA ASN A 27 10.35 -7.21 -10.37
C ASN A 27 10.30 -8.10 -9.10
N ASP A 28 10.27 -9.42 -9.29
CA ASP A 28 10.20 -10.44 -8.22
C ASP A 28 8.97 -10.33 -7.31
N THR A 29 7.95 -9.58 -7.75
CA THR A 29 6.73 -9.33 -7.01
C THR A 29 5.52 -9.88 -7.74
N LYS A 30 4.60 -10.47 -6.98
CA LYS A 30 3.30 -10.92 -7.47
C LYS A 30 2.32 -9.74 -7.45
N ILE A 31 1.86 -9.32 -8.62
CA ILE A 31 0.85 -8.27 -8.76
C ILE A 31 -0.46 -8.93 -9.22
N GLN A 32 -1.54 -8.64 -8.51
CA GLN A 32 -2.87 -9.14 -8.83
C GLN A 32 -3.61 -8.11 -9.68
N LEU A 33 -3.99 -8.52 -10.89
CA LEU A 33 -4.87 -7.76 -11.77
C LEU A 33 -6.31 -8.21 -11.54
N LEU A 34 -7.18 -7.26 -11.22
CA LEU A 34 -8.58 -7.51 -10.96
C LEU A 34 -9.39 -6.80 -12.04
N ASP A 35 -10.15 -7.56 -12.81
CA ASP A 35 -11.10 -6.98 -13.75
C ASP A 35 -12.38 -6.56 -13.02
N LEU A 36 -12.74 -5.28 -13.15
CA LEU A 36 -13.94 -4.71 -12.54
C LEU A 36 -15.05 -4.69 -13.60
N PRO A 37 -16.08 -5.55 -13.48
CA PRO A 37 -17.16 -5.57 -14.46
C PRO A 37 -17.92 -4.23 -14.47
N GLY A 38 -18.43 -3.85 -15.65
CA GLY A 38 -19.11 -2.57 -15.92
C GLY A 38 -20.48 -2.39 -15.26
N ILE A 39 -20.55 -2.49 -13.94
CA ILE A 39 -21.78 -2.33 -13.14
C ILE A 39 -21.85 -0.90 -12.57
N ILE A 40 -21.20 0.10 -13.17
CA ILE A 40 -21.17 1.45 -12.59
C ILE A 40 -22.42 2.28 -12.95
N GLU A 41 -23.16 1.89 -13.99
CA GLU A 41 -24.54 2.35 -14.21
C GLU A 41 -25.49 1.64 -13.20
N GLY A 42 -25.61 2.21 -12.00
CA GLY A 42 -26.59 1.78 -10.98
C GLY A 42 -26.03 1.08 -9.74
N ALA A 43 -24.72 0.83 -9.63
CA ALA A 43 -24.12 0.30 -8.38
C ALA A 43 -24.26 1.26 -7.19
N SER A 44 -24.35 2.57 -7.44
CA SER A 44 -24.60 3.57 -6.39
C SER A 44 -26.02 3.47 -5.79
N GLU A 45 -26.98 2.81 -6.47
CA GLU A 45 -28.34 2.63 -5.96
C GLU A 45 -28.48 1.47 -4.96
N GLY A 46 -27.37 0.80 -4.61
CA GLY A 46 -27.33 -0.18 -3.51
C GLY A 46 -28.00 -1.53 -3.80
N LYS A 47 -28.38 -1.82 -5.05
CA LYS A 47 -28.96 -3.11 -5.44
C LYS A 47 -27.87 -4.16 -5.69
N GLY A 48 -27.74 -5.14 -4.78
CA GLY A 48 -27.03 -6.40 -5.02
C GLY A 48 -25.49 -6.38 -5.02
N ARG A 49 -24.88 -7.23 -5.88
CA ARG A 49 -23.44 -7.55 -5.95
C ARG A 49 -22.53 -6.37 -6.35
N GLY A 50 -23.09 -5.21 -6.74
CA GLY A 50 -22.32 -3.98 -7.00
C GLY A 50 -21.48 -3.52 -5.79
N ARG A 51 -21.96 -3.79 -4.56
CA ARG A 51 -21.19 -3.50 -3.34
C ARG A 51 -19.88 -4.29 -3.24
N GLN A 52 -19.82 -5.50 -3.79
CA GLN A 52 -18.61 -6.32 -3.80
C GLN A 52 -17.55 -5.75 -4.75
N VAL A 53 -17.96 -5.33 -5.95
CA VAL A 53 -17.09 -4.70 -6.94
C VAL A 53 -16.50 -3.39 -6.40
N ILE A 54 -17.33 -2.59 -5.73
CA ILE A 54 -16.90 -1.36 -5.05
C ILE A 54 -15.86 -1.65 -3.96
N ALA A 55 -16.10 -2.67 -3.14
CA ALA A 55 -15.17 -3.04 -2.07
C ALA A 55 -13.80 -3.44 -2.64
N VAL A 56 -13.80 -4.20 -3.73
CA VAL A 56 -12.59 -4.61 -4.45
C VAL A 56 -11.84 -3.38 -5.01
N ALA A 57 -12.56 -2.44 -5.63
CA ALA A 57 -11.97 -1.20 -6.12
C ALA A 57 -11.36 -0.36 -4.99
N LYS A 58 -12.04 -0.24 -3.84
CA LYS A 58 -11.52 0.46 -2.64
C LYS A 58 -10.31 -0.21 -2.00
N SER A 59 -10.15 -1.52 -2.18
CA SER A 59 -8.99 -2.28 -1.68
C SER A 59 -7.81 -2.32 -2.65
N SER A 60 -7.97 -1.83 -3.88
CA SER A 60 -6.88 -1.81 -4.86
C SER A 60 -5.84 -0.73 -4.53
N ASP A 61 -4.59 -0.93 -4.96
CA ASP A 61 -3.52 0.07 -4.78
C ASP A 61 -3.46 1.07 -5.95
N LEU A 62 -3.85 0.60 -7.14
CA LEU A 62 -3.78 1.33 -8.39
C LEU A 62 -4.99 0.97 -9.25
N VAL A 63 -5.62 1.98 -9.85
CA VAL A 63 -6.67 1.81 -10.85
C VAL A 63 -6.07 2.02 -12.24
N LEU A 64 -6.36 1.10 -13.17
CA LEU A 64 -6.07 1.30 -14.59
C LEU A 64 -7.36 1.67 -15.31
N MET A 65 -7.43 2.89 -15.82
CA MET A 65 -8.57 3.35 -16.61
C MET A 65 -8.24 3.17 -18.09
N VAL A 66 -8.74 2.09 -18.69
CA VAL A 66 -8.53 1.80 -20.11
C VAL A 66 -9.49 2.64 -20.95
N LEU A 67 -8.92 3.46 -21.84
CA LEU A 67 -9.61 4.39 -22.72
C LEU A 67 -9.27 4.06 -24.17
N ASP A 68 -10.15 4.46 -25.08
CA ASP A 68 -9.93 4.35 -26.53
C ASP A 68 -9.33 5.67 -27.04
N ALA A 69 -8.12 5.61 -27.60
CA ALA A 69 -7.39 6.79 -28.09
C ALA A 69 -8.09 7.47 -29.27
N SER A 70 -8.96 6.76 -30.00
CA SER A 70 -9.70 7.33 -31.14
C SER A 70 -10.99 8.03 -30.72
N LYS A 71 -11.41 7.93 -29.45
CA LYS A 71 -12.66 8.50 -28.95
C LYS A 71 -12.42 9.82 -28.22
N SER A 72 -13.47 10.61 -28.08
CA SER A 72 -13.41 11.87 -27.33
C SER A 72 -13.23 11.64 -25.84
N GLU A 73 -12.68 12.66 -25.17
CA GLU A 73 -12.41 12.69 -23.71
C GLU A 73 -13.67 12.48 -22.84
N GLY A 74 -14.87 12.54 -23.43
CA GLY A 74 -16.14 12.37 -22.70
C GLY A 74 -16.23 11.04 -21.95
N HIS A 75 -15.65 9.97 -22.49
CA HIS A 75 -15.64 8.66 -21.81
C HIS A 75 -14.86 8.70 -20.49
N ARG A 76 -13.71 9.38 -20.47
CA ARG A 76 -12.91 9.57 -19.26
C ARG A 76 -13.71 10.31 -18.19
N GLN A 77 -14.44 11.36 -18.58
CA GLN A 77 -15.24 12.15 -17.64
C GLN A 77 -16.38 11.33 -17.01
N ILE A 78 -17.06 10.50 -17.80
CA ILE A 78 -18.13 9.62 -17.31
C ILE A 78 -17.57 8.62 -16.31
N LEU A 79 -16.52 7.87 -16.69
CA LEU A 79 -15.87 6.88 -15.81
C LEU A 79 -15.30 7.51 -14.54
N THR A 80 -14.77 8.72 -14.63
CA THR A 80 -14.25 9.45 -13.46
C THR A 80 -15.38 9.80 -12.49
N LYS A 81 -16.50 10.34 -12.98
CA LYS A 81 -17.67 10.66 -12.15
C LYS A 81 -18.25 9.41 -11.47
N GLU A 82 -18.28 8.31 -12.20
CA GLU A 82 -18.72 7.01 -11.73
C GLU A 82 -17.86 6.48 -10.57
N LEU A 83 -16.53 6.52 -10.70
CA LEU A 83 -15.61 6.15 -9.62
C LEU A 83 -15.68 7.13 -8.44
N GLU A 84 -15.86 8.43 -8.71
CA GLU A 84 -16.02 9.44 -7.68
C GLU A 84 -17.33 9.29 -6.89
N ALA A 85 -18.43 8.90 -7.53
CA ALA A 85 -19.71 8.61 -6.87
C ALA A 85 -19.61 7.43 -5.88
N VAL A 86 -18.73 6.48 -6.16
CA VAL A 86 -18.43 5.33 -5.29
C VAL A 86 -17.56 5.72 -4.07
N GLY A 87 -17.02 6.94 -4.06
CA GLY A 87 -16.17 7.47 -3.00
C GLY A 87 -14.68 7.20 -3.21
N LEU A 88 -14.26 6.94 -4.46
CA LEU A 88 -12.86 6.96 -4.85
C LEU A 88 -12.45 8.38 -5.26
N ARG A 89 -11.23 8.78 -4.94
CA ARG A 89 -10.63 10.04 -5.39
C ARG A 89 -9.37 9.73 -6.16
N LEU A 90 -9.43 9.91 -7.48
CA LEU A 90 -8.38 9.50 -8.41
C LEU A 90 -7.28 10.57 -8.44
N ASN A 91 -6.02 10.17 -8.22
CA ASN A 91 -4.84 11.03 -8.31
C ASN A 91 -4.89 12.31 -7.44
N LYS A 92 -5.69 12.30 -6.37
CA LYS A 92 -5.82 13.39 -5.40
C LYS A 92 -5.15 12.97 -4.09
N ARG A 93 -4.66 13.95 -3.34
CA ARG A 93 -4.24 13.77 -1.93
C ARG A 93 -5.40 14.11 -1.01
N PRO A 94 -5.46 13.55 0.22
CA PRO A 94 -6.42 13.99 1.22
C PRO A 94 -6.29 15.50 1.46
N PRO A 95 -7.41 16.25 1.43
CA PRO A 95 -7.37 17.69 1.60
C PRO A 95 -6.97 18.05 3.03
N GLN A 96 -6.24 19.14 3.19
CA GLN A 96 -5.72 19.61 4.47
C GLN A 96 -6.77 20.43 5.25
N ILE A 97 -7.89 19.79 5.54
CA ILE A 97 -8.95 20.37 6.36
C ILE A 97 -8.96 19.64 7.70
N TYR A 98 -8.76 20.37 8.78
CA TYR A 98 -8.93 19.84 10.12
C TYR A 98 -10.39 19.94 10.52
N PHE A 99 -11.03 18.79 10.71
CA PHE A 99 -12.42 18.68 11.11
C PHE A 99 -12.53 17.94 12.44
N LYS A 100 -13.17 18.55 13.44
CA LYS A 100 -13.44 17.93 14.73
C LYS A 100 -14.85 18.22 15.22
N LYS A 101 -15.66 17.18 15.37
CA LYS A 101 -17.01 17.30 15.95
C LYS A 101 -16.91 17.60 17.45
N LYS A 102 -17.65 18.61 17.90
CA LYS A 102 -17.74 19.03 19.31
C LYS A 102 -19.06 18.60 19.92
N LYS A 103 -19.13 18.57 21.25
CA LYS A 103 -20.39 18.28 21.98
C LYS A 103 -21.27 19.54 22.11
N THR A 104 -20.64 20.70 22.30
CA THR A 104 -21.28 22.01 22.50
C THR A 104 -20.37 23.10 21.91
N GLY A 105 -20.90 24.32 21.74
CA GLY A 105 -20.11 25.49 21.32
C GLY A 105 -20.30 25.94 19.87
N GLY A 106 -21.32 25.42 19.17
CA GLY A 106 -21.62 25.79 17.79
C GLY A 106 -20.55 25.32 16.79
N ILE A 107 -20.65 25.82 15.57
CA ILE A 107 -19.63 25.60 14.54
C ILE A 107 -18.63 26.76 14.63
N SER A 108 -17.34 26.41 14.69
CA SER A 108 -16.21 27.33 14.59
C SER A 108 -15.54 27.13 13.24
N PHE A 109 -15.44 28.22 12.49
CA PHE A 109 -14.80 28.27 11.17
C PHE A 109 -13.51 29.09 11.26
N ASN A 110 -12.39 28.49 10.88
CA ASN A 110 -11.10 29.15 10.79
C ASN A 110 -10.46 28.84 9.44
N SER A 111 -9.74 29.80 8.87
CA SER A 111 -8.94 29.57 7.66
C SER A 111 -7.55 30.17 7.80
N THR A 112 -6.56 29.46 7.27
CA THR A 112 -5.17 29.91 7.21
C THR A 112 -4.91 30.73 5.94
N LEU A 113 -5.72 30.53 4.90
CA LEU A 113 -5.61 31.14 3.58
C LEU A 113 -6.94 31.79 3.18
N PRO A 114 -6.94 32.80 2.29
CA PRO A 114 -8.19 33.28 1.71
C PRO A 114 -8.81 32.15 0.87
N LEU A 115 -10.06 31.82 1.15
CA LEU A 115 -10.81 30.79 0.45
C LEU A 115 -11.55 31.41 -0.74
N THR A 116 -11.41 30.82 -1.91
CA THR A 116 -12.08 31.31 -3.13
C THR A 116 -13.38 30.56 -3.42
N HIS A 117 -13.46 29.31 -2.98
CA HIS A 117 -14.54 28.38 -3.32
C HIS A 117 -15.53 28.13 -2.18
N VAL A 118 -15.16 28.41 -0.94
CA VAL A 118 -15.97 28.11 0.25
C VAL A 118 -16.10 29.32 1.15
N ASP A 119 -17.34 29.76 1.35
CA ASP A 119 -17.70 30.78 2.32
C ASP A 119 -18.11 30.15 3.65
N GLU A 120 -17.96 30.93 4.73
CA GLU A 120 -18.42 30.54 6.07
C GLU A 120 -19.89 30.10 6.05
N LYS A 121 -20.79 30.90 5.43
CA LYS A 121 -22.22 30.59 5.32
C LYS A 121 -22.49 29.25 4.64
N LEU A 122 -21.74 28.94 3.57
CA LEU A 122 -21.89 27.70 2.82
C LEU A 122 -21.43 26.51 3.67
N CYS A 123 -20.32 26.66 4.40
CA CYS A 123 -19.85 25.65 5.35
C CYS A 123 -20.89 25.35 6.44
N TYR A 124 -21.55 26.39 7.00
CA TYR A 124 -22.66 26.20 7.93
C TYR A 124 -23.82 25.41 7.32
N GLN A 125 -24.22 25.73 6.08
CA GLN A 125 -25.32 25.04 5.39
C GLN A 125 -25.00 23.55 5.19
N ILE A 126 -23.81 23.24 4.69
CA ILE A 126 -23.35 21.86 4.48
C ILE A 126 -23.36 21.10 5.81
N LEU A 127 -22.74 21.65 6.86
CA LEU A 127 -22.69 20.98 8.17
C LEU A 127 -24.09 20.74 8.76
N HIS A 128 -25.02 21.67 8.55
CA HIS A 128 -26.40 21.52 9.01
C HIS A 128 -27.15 20.43 8.24
N GLU A 129 -26.92 20.29 6.94
CA GLU A 129 -27.47 19.20 6.11
C GLU A 129 -26.99 17.83 6.60
N TYR A 130 -25.72 17.73 7.00
CA TYR A 130 -25.15 16.53 7.65
C TYR A 130 -25.56 16.37 9.14
N LYS A 131 -26.48 17.20 9.66
CA LYS A 131 -26.96 17.18 11.06
C LYS A 131 -25.83 17.40 12.08
N ILE A 132 -24.85 18.23 11.73
CA ILE A 132 -23.70 18.58 12.57
C ILE A 132 -23.85 20.03 13.04
N HIS A 133 -24.34 20.21 14.27
CA HIS A 133 -24.56 21.55 14.85
C HIS A 133 -23.36 22.10 15.63
N ASN A 134 -22.42 21.23 16.03
CA ASN A 134 -21.25 21.59 16.83
C ASN A 134 -19.98 20.97 16.21
N ALA A 135 -19.11 21.80 15.64
CA ALA A 135 -17.88 21.34 15.00
C ALA A 135 -16.81 22.45 14.98
N GLU A 136 -15.57 22.05 14.83
CA GLU A 136 -14.45 22.93 14.53
C GLU A 136 -13.89 22.54 13.17
N VAL A 137 -13.86 23.50 12.26
CA VAL A 137 -13.35 23.34 10.91
C VAL A 137 -12.25 24.36 10.70
N LEU A 138 -11.06 23.88 10.38
CA LEU A 138 -9.90 24.69 10.04
C LEU A 138 -9.39 24.32 8.65
N PHE A 139 -9.44 25.28 7.75
CA PHE A 139 -8.90 25.16 6.40
C PHE A 139 -7.42 25.57 6.37
N ARG A 140 -6.55 24.69 5.88
CA ARG A 140 -5.11 24.98 5.67
C ARG A 140 -4.73 25.13 4.20
N GLU A 141 -5.66 24.89 3.30
CA GLU A 141 -5.53 25.08 1.85
C GLU A 141 -6.84 25.61 1.26
N ASP A 142 -6.78 26.13 0.02
CA ASP A 142 -7.97 26.57 -0.71
C ASP A 142 -8.75 25.36 -1.22
N ALA A 143 -9.70 24.91 -0.41
CA ALA A 143 -10.46 23.68 -0.63
C ALA A 143 -11.84 23.97 -1.23
N THR A 144 -12.35 23.02 -2.01
CA THR A 144 -13.69 23.10 -2.60
C THR A 144 -14.75 22.56 -1.65
N VAL A 145 -16.03 22.75 -2.03
CA VAL A 145 -17.18 22.16 -1.33
C VAL A 145 -17.07 20.62 -1.27
N ASP A 146 -16.66 20.00 -2.37
CA ASP A 146 -16.52 18.54 -2.45
C ASP A 146 -15.42 18.03 -1.52
N ASP A 147 -14.31 18.77 -1.37
CA ASP A 147 -13.23 18.42 -0.44
C ASP A 147 -13.69 18.48 1.03
N LEU A 148 -14.53 19.47 1.36
CA LEU A 148 -15.15 19.54 2.69
C LEU A 148 -16.08 18.35 2.94
N ILE A 149 -16.90 17.99 1.95
CA ILE A 149 -17.78 16.81 2.03
C ILE A 149 -16.96 15.54 2.22
N ASP A 150 -15.85 15.39 1.51
CA ASP A 150 -14.96 14.23 1.63
C ASP A 150 -14.38 14.06 3.03
N VAL A 151 -14.04 15.18 3.70
CA VAL A 151 -13.52 15.18 5.07
C VAL A 151 -14.62 14.90 6.10
N ILE A 152 -15.84 15.42 5.88
CA ILE A 152 -16.99 15.15 6.74
C ILE A 152 -17.40 13.67 6.67
N GLU A 153 -17.42 13.09 5.48
CA GLU A 153 -17.79 11.68 5.30
C GLU A 153 -16.72 10.72 5.80
N GLY A 154 -15.43 11.03 5.62
CA GLY A 154 -14.29 10.24 6.14
C GLY A 154 -14.17 8.81 5.59
N ASN A 155 -15.05 8.39 4.69
CA ASN A 155 -15.12 7.05 4.09
C ASN A 155 -14.50 7.01 2.67
N ARG A 156 -13.86 8.10 2.25
CA ARG A 156 -13.26 8.28 0.93
C ARG A 156 -11.89 7.61 0.86
N LYS A 157 -11.61 6.98 -0.27
CA LYS A 157 -10.31 6.37 -0.55
C LYS A 157 -9.63 7.14 -1.67
N TYR A 158 -8.44 7.65 -1.38
CA TYR A 158 -7.57 8.31 -2.34
C TYR A 158 -6.71 7.23 -2.99
N ILE A 159 -6.80 7.13 -4.32
CA ILE A 159 -6.15 6.08 -5.08
C ILE A 159 -5.50 6.64 -6.32
N LYS A 160 -4.34 6.11 -6.67
CA LYS A 160 -3.64 6.47 -7.90
C LYS A 160 -4.37 5.83 -9.09
N CYS A 161 -4.40 6.53 -10.20
CA CYS A 161 -5.06 6.09 -11.42
C CYS A 161 -4.18 6.38 -12.63
N VAL A 162 -3.88 5.33 -13.40
CA VAL A 162 -3.18 5.45 -14.69
C VAL A 162 -4.19 5.34 -15.81
N TYR A 163 -4.23 6.37 -16.66
CA TYR A 163 -5.05 6.40 -17.87
C TYR A 163 -4.34 5.69 -19.00
N VAL A 164 -4.92 4.60 -19.50
CA VAL A 164 -4.33 3.74 -20.51
C VAL A 164 -5.06 3.93 -21.83
N TYR A 165 -4.50 4.71 -22.74
CA TYR A 165 -5.07 4.96 -24.06
C TYR A 165 -4.68 3.85 -25.03
N ASN A 166 -5.62 2.97 -25.35
CA ASN A 166 -5.46 1.86 -26.29
C ASN A 166 -5.84 2.28 -27.73
N LYS A 167 -5.45 1.48 -28.72
CA LYS A 167 -5.69 1.69 -30.17
C LYS A 167 -4.90 2.87 -30.78
N ILE A 168 -3.66 3.04 -30.35
CA ILE A 168 -2.76 4.07 -30.94
C ILE A 168 -2.49 3.84 -32.45
N ASP A 169 -2.76 2.64 -32.95
CA ASP A 169 -2.65 2.27 -34.37
C ASP A 169 -3.66 2.98 -35.28
N VAL A 170 -4.72 3.58 -34.72
CA VAL A 170 -5.76 4.27 -35.48
C VAL A 170 -5.52 5.79 -35.56
N ILE A 171 -4.70 6.35 -34.67
CA ILE A 171 -4.46 7.79 -34.55
C ILE A 171 -3.11 8.20 -35.14
N GLY A 172 -2.98 9.47 -35.52
CA GLY A 172 -1.72 10.03 -36.00
C GLY A 172 -0.68 10.18 -34.89
N ILE A 173 0.61 10.17 -35.25
CA ILE A 173 1.72 10.25 -34.28
C ILE A 173 1.66 11.53 -33.42
N ASP A 174 1.23 12.65 -34.00
CA ASP A 174 1.11 13.92 -33.28
C ASP A 174 0.06 13.84 -32.14
N ASP A 175 -1.02 13.10 -32.37
CA ASP A 175 -2.06 12.90 -31.35
C ASP A 175 -1.64 11.87 -30.31
N VAL A 176 -0.88 10.84 -30.71
CA VAL A 176 -0.23 9.91 -29.77
C VAL A 176 0.69 10.69 -28.81
N ASP A 177 1.51 11.60 -29.33
CA ASP A 177 2.43 12.39 -28.53
C ASP A 177 1.69 13.34 -27.57
N LYS A 178 0.61 13.99 -28.02
CA LYS A 178 -0.24 14.80 -27.14
C LYS A 178 -0.84 13.96 -26.01
N LEU A 179 -1.34 12.76 -26.33
CA LEU A 179 -1.90 11.87 -25.32
C LEU A 179 -0.83 11.40 -24.33
N ALA A 180 0.37 11.04 -24.81
CA ALA A 180 1.48 10.59 -23.99
C ALA A 180 2.05 11.66 -23.05
N GLN A 181 1.87 12.94 -23.37
CA GLN A 181 2.28 14.07 -22.52
C GLN A 181 1.28 14.37 -21.40
N GLN A 182 0.07 13.82 -21.44
CA GLN A 182 -0.92 14.03 -20.38
C GLN A 182 -0.44 13.40 -19.05
N PRO A 183 -0.78 14.01 -17.90
CA PRO A 183 -0.40 13.46 -16.61
C PRO A 183 -1.03 12.09 -16.37
N ASN A 184 -0.25 11.18 -15.81
CA ASN A 184 -0.65 9.81 -15.47
C ASN A 184 -1.23 9.01 -16.66
N SER A 185 -0.78 9.32 -17.87
CA SER A 185 -1.22 8.65 -19.09
C SER A 185 -0.18 7.68 -19.63
N VAL A 186 -0.64 6.60 -20.27
CA VAL A 186 0.18 5.66 -21.03
C VAL A 186 -0.57 5.30 -22.30
N VAL A 187 0.12 5.41 -23.44
CA VAL A 187 -0.42 5.08 -24.76
C VAL A 187 0.03 3.68 -25.16
N ILE A 188 -0.89 2.80 -25.55
CA ILE A 188 -0.61 1.39 -25.88
C ILE A 188 -1.34 0.95 -27.16
N SER A 189 -0.82 -0.08 -27.82
CA SER A 189 -1.60 -0.87 -28.79
C SER A 189 -1.61 -2.32 -28.35
N CYS A 190 -2.76 -2.81 -27.88
CA CYS A 190 -2.91 -4.22 -27.53
C CYS A 190 -2.76 -5.16 -28.74
N ASN A 191 -3.16 -4.69 -29.94
CA ASN A 191 -3.10 -5.46 -31.18
C ASN A 191 -1.65 -5.65 -31.65
N LEU A 192 -0.91 -4.53 -31.75
CA LEU A 192 0.49 -4.53 -32.18
C LEU A 192 1.47 -4.84 -31.04
N LYS A 193 0.97 -5.01 -29.80
CA LYS A 193 1.74 -5.21 -28.57
C LYS A 193 2.78 -4.10 -28.32
N LEU A 194 2.41 -2.85 -28.63
CA LEU A 194 3.26 -1.67 -28.42
C LEU A 194 3.07 -1.09 -27.02
N ASN A 195 4.17 -0.66 -26.40
CA ASN A 195 4.24 0.03 -25.10
C ASN A 195 3.65 -0.73 -23.89
N LEU A 196 3.50 -2.05 -23.98
CA LEU A 196 3.05 -2.87 -22.85
C LEU A 196 4.11 -2.95 -21.74
N ASP A 197 5.37 -2.92 -22.11
CA ASP A 197 6.53 -2.76 -21.22
C ASP A 197 6.48 -1.44 -20.45
N ARG A 198 6.25 -0.33 -21.14
CA ARG A 198 6.10 1.00 -20.53
C ARG A 198 4.91 1.04 -19.57
N LEU A 199 3.80 0.38 -19.91
CA LEU A 199 2.66 0.25 -19.00
C LEU A 199 3.06 -0.47 -17.71
N LEU A 200 3.76 -1.59 -17.80
CA LEU A 200 4.24 -2.33 -16.62
C LEU A 200 5.21 -1.52 -15.76
N THR A 201 6.17 -0.82 -16.38
CA THR A 201 7.08 0.08 -15.66
C THR A 201 6.34 1.20 -14.96
N LYS A 202 5.39 1.85 -15.65
CA LYS A 202 4.60 2.94 -15.07
C LYS A 202 3.71 2.45 -13.92
N MET A 203 3.12 1.27 -14.05
CA MET A 203 2.36 0.64 -12.97
C MET A 203 3.22 0.42 -11.73
N TRP A 204 4.44 -0.11 -11.92
CA TRP A 204 5.38 -0.35 -10.81
C TRP A 204 5.73 0.94 -10.07
N GLU A 205 6.09 1.99 -10.81
CA GLU A 205 6.41 3.31 -10.25
C GLU A 205 5.23 3.90 -9.47
N GLU A 206 4.02 3.84 -10.03
CA GLU A 206 2.83 4.39 -9.39
C GLU A 206 2.42 3.60 -8.14
N MET A 207 2.53 2.27 -8.15
CA MET A 207 2.25 1.48 -6.95
C MET A 207 3.19 1.80 -5.78
N GLY A 208 4.39 2.35 -6.05
CA GLY A 208 5.34 2.78 -5.02
C GLY A 208 5.71 1.65 -4.04
N LEU A 209 5.84 0.44 -4.56
CA LEU A 209 6.13 -0.76 -3.79
C LEU A 209 7.57 -0.73 -3.30
N VAL A 210 7.78 -1.20 -2.08
CA VAL A 210 9.09 -1.32 -1.43
C VAL A 210 9.33 -2.80 -1.19
N ARG A 211 10.32 -3.37 -1.88
CA ARG A 211 10.74 -4.76 -1.73
C ARG A 211 11.80 -4.84 -0.65
N ILE A 212 11.59 -5.72 0.32
CA ILE A 212 12.55 -5.97 1.40
C ILE A 212 12.94 -7.44 1.38
N TYR A 213 14.24 -7.68 1.37
CA TYR A 213 14.80 -9.02 1.32
C TYR A 213 15.12 -9.51 2.73
N THR A 214 14.71 -10.74 3.04
CA THR A 214 14.98 -11.34 4.35
C THR A 214 16.36 -11.98 4.35
N LYS A 215 17.09 -11.81 5.45
CA LYS A 215 18.38 -12.46 5.67
C LYS A 215 18.38 -13.22 7.00
N PRO A 216 18.39 -14.57 6.98
CA PRO A 216 18.55 -15.37 8.19
C PRO A 216 19.95 -15.21 8.79
N GLN A 217 20.06 -15.41 10.10
CA GLN A 217 21.36 -15.33 10.76
C GLN A 217 22.30 -16.45 10.29
N GLY A 218 23.46 -16.07 9.77
CA GLY A 218 24.47 -17.02 9.28
C GLY A 218 24.24 -17.52 7.85
N GLN A 219 23.21 -17.03 7.16
CA GLN A 219 22.92 -17.36 5.77
C GLN A 219 23.01 -16.12 4.88
N GLN A 220 23.04 -16.35 3.57
CA GLN A 220 22.92 -15.28 2.58
C GLN A 220 21.47 -14.77 2.51
N PRO A 221 21.26 -13.52 2.07
CA PRO A 221 19.91 -13.01 1.81
C PRO A 221 19.20 -13.84 0.75
N ASP A 222 17.88 -13.99 0.90
CA ASP A 222 17.03 -14.55 -0.14
C ASP A 222 16.50 -13.41 -1.01
N PHE A 223 16.84 -13.46 -2.31
CA PHE A 223 16.41 -12.48 -3.31
C PHE A 223 15.23 -12.95 -4.16
N THR A 224 14.72 -14.16 -3.93
CA THR A 224 13.67 -14.76 -4.76
C THR A 224 12.27 -14.37 -4.33
N ASP A 225 12.03 -14.32 -3.02
CA ASP A 225 10.73 -13.97 -2.42
C ASP A 225 10.87 -12.73 -1.52
N PRO A 226 10.84 -11.50 -2.07
CA PRO A 226 10.83 -10.29 -1.26
C PRO A 226 9.52 -10.13 -0.51
N VAL A 227 9.60 -9.52 0.68
CA VAL A 227 8.44 -9.00 1.38
C VAL A 227 8.12 -7.63 0.80
N VAL A 228 6.91 -7.47 0.27
CA VAL A 228 6.51 -6.24 -0.40
C VAL A 228 5.67 -5.38 0.54
N LEU A 229 6.18 -4.20 0.84
CA LEU A 229 5.49 -3.17 1.61
C LEU A 229 5.06 -2.02 0.71
N SER A 230 4.11 -1.23 1.20
CA SER A 230 3.66 -0.02 0.54
C SER A 230 3.23 0.98 1.62
N ALA A 231 3.52 2.26 1.37
CA ALA A 231 3.09 3.36 2.24
C ALA A 231 1.57 3.34 2.45
N ASP A 232 0.80 2.90 1.45
CA ASP A 232 -0.66 2.90 1.47
C ASP A 232 -1.27 1.69 2.23
N ARG A 233 -0.48 0.64 2.49
CA ARG A 233 -0.92 -0.65 3.07
C ARG A 233 -0.55 -0.87 4.55
N GLY A 234 0.05 0.12 5.19
CA GLY A 234 0.51 -0.02 6.57
C GLY A 234 1.77 0.77 6.85
N GLY A 235 2.45 1.28 5.82
CA GLY A 235 3.72 1.96 5.96
C GLY A 235 4.88 1.07 5.51
N CYS A 236 6.07 1.66 5.53
CA CYS A 236 7.32 1.00 5.15
C CYS A 236 8.23 0.87 6.37
N THR A 237 7.70 0.76 7.59
CA THR A 237 8.54 0.66 8.78
C THR A 237 9.00 -0.77 9.04
N VAL A 238 10.04 -0.92 9.87
CA VAL A 238 10.48 -2.23 10.36
C VAL A 238 9.37 -2.94 11.16
N GLU A 239 8.49 -2.21 11.83
CA GLU A 239 7.31 -2.76 12.49
C GLU A 239 6.35 -3.40 11.50
N ASP A 240 6.05 -2.70 10.39
CA ASP A 240 5.16 -3.19 9.33
C ASP A 240 5.73 -4.43 8.65
N PHE A 241 7.04 -4.43 8.40
CA PHE A 241 7.77 -5.60 7.92
C PHE A 241 7.59 -6.81 8.85
N CYS A 242 7.77 -6.63 10.17
CA CYS A 242 7.60 -7.70 11.14
C CYS A 242 6.15 -8.21 11.17
N ASN A 243 5.16 -7.31 11.10
CA ASN A 243 3.75 -7.66 11.06
C ASN A 243 3.37 -8.45 9.80
N HIS A 244 4.00 -8.15 8.67
CA HIS A 244 3.78 -8.84 7.41
C HIS A 244 4.27 -10.29 7.46
N ILE A 245 5.40 -10.55 8.12
CA ILE A 245 5.91 -11.90 8.35
C ILE A 245 5.03 -12.64 9.37
N HIS A 246 4.91 -12.09 10.59
CA HIS A 246 4.09 -12.67 11.64
C HIS A 246 3.79 -11.68 12.78
N ARG A 247 2.52 -11.49 13.14
CA ARG A 247 2.08 -10.53 14.17
C ARG A 247 2.72 -10.71 15.56
N SER A 248 3.14 -11.94 15.94
CA SER A 248 3.79 -12.17 17.24
C SER A 248 5.26 -11.73 17.27
N LEU A 249 5.88 -11.53 16.11
CA LEU A 249 7.32 -11.35 15.98
C LEU A 249 7.82 -10.09 16.68
N ILE A 250 6.99 -9.04 16.73
CA ILE A 250 7.30 -7.76 17.39
C ILE A 250 7.69 -7.94 18.85
N LYS A 251 7.05 -8.87 19.58
CA LYS A 251 7.33 -9.10 21.00
C LYS A 251 8.73 -9.64 21.23
N ASP A 252 9.17 -10.49 20.30
CA ASP A 252 10.41 -11.26 20.39
C ASP A 252 11.59 -10.52 19.76
N VAL A 253 11.37 -9.45 18.99
CA VAL A 253 12.45 -8.68 18.36
C VAL A 253 13.32 -8.00 19.44
N LYS A 254 14.64 -8.23 19.39
CA LYS A 254 15.63 -7.54 20.22
C LYS A 254 16.16 -6.30 19.51
N TYR A 255 16.60 -6.48 18.26
CA TYR A 255 17.02 -5.43 17.36
C TYR A 255 16.96 -5.95 15.92
N VAL A 256 16.99 -5.03 14.96
CA VAL A 256 17.00 -5.37 13.54
C VAL A 256 18.27 -4.80 12.91
N LEU A 257 18.90 -5.60 12.05
CA LEU A 257 20.03 -5.17 11.24
C LEU A 257 19.53 -4.91 9.82
N VAL A 258 19.87 -3.74 9.29
CA VAL A 258 19.50 -3.33 7.94
C VAL A 258 20.75 -3.08 7.11
N TRP A 259 20.75 -3.59 5.88
CA TRP A 259 21.71 -3.24 4.83
C TRP A 259 20.92 -2.64 3.67
N GLY A 260 21.24 -1.41 3.29
CA GLY A 260 20.63 -0.76 2.13
C GLY A 260 20.65 0.75 2.27
N THR A 261 19.98 1.44 1.36
CA THR A 261 20.02 2.90 1.27
C THR A 261 19.31 3.59 2.43
N SER A 262 18.42 2.88 3.14
CA SER A 262 17.80 3.42 4.36
C SER A 262 18.77 3.54 5.54
N ALA A 263 19.86 2.77 5.54
CA ALA A 263 20.88 2.78 6.57
C ALA A 263 22.05 3.70 6.20
N ARG A 264 22.52 4.50 7.15
CA ARG A 264 23.72 5.35 6.97
C ARG A 264 25.02 4.54 7.02
N HIS A 265 25.01 3.42 7.74
CA HIS A 265 26.15 2.53 7.90
C HIS A 265 25.74 1.09 7.59
N TYR A 266 26.68 0.29 7.07
CA TYR A 266 26.42 -1.08 6.64
C TYR A 266 27.12 -2.10 7.55
N PRO A 267 26.39 -2.98 8.29
CA PRO A 267 24.99 -2.86 8.68
C PRO A 267 24.73 -1.81 9.78
N GLN A 268 23.50 -1.31 9.84
CA GLN A 268 23.04 -0.44 10.94
C GLN A 268 22.06 -1.19 11.84
N HIS A 269 22.18 -0.95 13.15
CA HIS A 269 21.15 -1.34 14.12
C HIS A 269 19.98 -0.36 14.06
N CYS A 270 18.81 -0.86 13.72
CA CYS A 270 17.59 -0.10 13.60
C CYS A 270 16.54 -0.56 14.61
N GLY A 271 15.71 0.39 15.06
CA GLY A 271 14.51 0.14 15.85
C GLY A 271 13.28 -0.14 14.98
N LEU A 272 12.14 -0.39 15.62
CA LEU A 272 10.87 -0.69 14.93
C LEU A 272 10.34 0.47 14.07
N GLY A 273 10.57 1.72 14.51
CA GLY A 273 10.14 2.92 13.77
C GLY A 273 11.06 3.34 12.62
N HIS A 274 12.07 2.55 12.28
CA HIS A 274 12.95 2.85 11.14
C HIS A 274 12.20 2.62 9.82
N VAL A 275 12.30 3.57 8.89
CA VAL A 275 11.64 3.49 7.58
C VAL A 275 12.59 2.80 6.60
N LEU A 276 12.13 1.69 6.04
CA LEU A 276 12.84 0.88 5.04
C LEU A 276 12.63 1.47 3.64
N GLN A 277 13.61 1.23 2.76
CA GLN A 277 13.62 1.63 1.36
C GLN A 277 13.67 0.40 0.44
N ASP A 278 13.42 0.61 -0.85
CA ASP A 278 13.39 -0.50 -1.83
C ASP A 278 14.75 -1.18 -1.89
N GLU A 279 14.72 -2.50 -1.99
CA GLU A 279 15.89 -3.40 -2.00
C GLU A 279 16.70 -3.48 -0.70
N ASP A 280 16.18 -2.95 0.41
CA ASP A 280 16.79 -3.15 1.72
C ASP A 280 16.81 -4.64 2.10
N VAL A 281 17.93 -5.08 2.68
CA VAL A 281 18.08 -6.40 3.28
C VAL A 281 17.92 -6.28 4.79
N VAL A 282 17.08 -7.13 5.38
CA VAL A 282 16.73 -7.07 6.79
C VAL A 282 16.99 -8.41 7.49
N GLN A 283 17.71 -8.35 8.61
CA GLN A 283 17.92 -9.47 9.52
C GLN A 283 17.31 -9.16 10.89
N ILE A 284 16.32 -9.96 11.29
CA ILE A 284 15.66 -9.85 12.58
C ILE A 284 16.43 -10.68 13.61
N VAL A 285 16.85 -10.05 14.72
CA VAL A 285 17.46 -10.77 15.84
C VAL A 285 16.48 -10.84 17.00
N LYS A 286 16.11 -12.05 17.38
CA LYS A 286 15.19 -12.30 18.50
C LYS A 286 15.89 -12.14 19.86
N LYS A 287 15.13 -11.77 20.87
CA LYS A 287 15.54 -11.83 22.28
C LYS A 287 15.77 -13.31 22.60
N LYS A 288 16.89 -13.61 23.25
CA LYS A 288 17.05 -14.92 23.87
C LYS A 288 16.04 -14.98 25.01
N GLU A 289 15.12 -15.94 24.97
CA GLU A 289 14.36 -16.29 26.17
C GLU A 289 15.38 -16.65 27.26
N LYS A 290 15.27 -16.01 28.42
CA LYS A 290 15.85 -16.59 29.62
C LYS A 290 14.97 -17.79 29.93
N GLU A 291 15.47 -18.99 29.68
CA GLU A 291 14.91 -20.18 30.33
C GLU A 291 14.95 -19.92 31.84
N ASP A 292 13.81 -19.61 32.45
CA ASP A 292 13.65 -19.48 33.90
C ASP A 292 13.56 -20.87 34.56
N GLY A 293 14.41 -21.80 34.09
CA GLY A 293 14.37 -23.23 34.39
C GLY A 293 15.74 -23.90 34.48
N GLY A 294 16.82 -23.16 34.67
CA GLY A 294 18.18 -23.71 34.70
C GLY A 294 19.03 -23.17 35.85
N ARG A 295 18.81 -23.66 37.08
CA ARG A 295 19.90 -23.69 38.06
C ARG A 295 21.02 -24.55 37.48
N GLY A 296 22.10 -23.90 37.04
CA GLY A 296 23.42 -24.54 36.92
C GLY A 296 24.05 -24.51 35.53
N ARG A 297 24.84 -23.47 35.26
CA ARG A 297 26.14 -23.64 34.56
C ARG A 297 27.09 -22.44 34.72
N PHE A 298 27.25 -21.96 35.94
CA PHE A 298 28.55 -21.42 36.34
C PHE A 298 29.09 -22.36 37.42
N LYS A 299 29.81 -23.40 37.00
CA LYS A 299 30.83 -23.97 37.90
C LYS A 299 31.91 -22.89 37.98
N SER A 300 31.88 -22.10 39.04
CA SER A 300 33.09 -21.45 39.50
C SER A 300 34.10 -22.56 39.73
N HIS A 301 35.18 -22.59 38.93
CA HIS A 301 36.34 -23.38 39.29
C HIS A 301 36.88 -22.75 40.58
N SER A 302 36.59 -23.35 41.74
CA SER A 302 37.33 -23.05 42.94
C SER A 302 38.74 -23.63 42.76
N THR A 303 39.73 -22.75 42.63
CA THR A 303 41.14 -23.08 42.73
C THR A 303 41.52 -23.32 44.20
N ALA A 304 40.85 -24.27 44.85
CA ALA A 304 41.28 -24.80 46.14
C ALA A 304 42.01 -26.14 45.89
N PRO A 305 43.22 -26.34 46.44
CA PRO A 305 43.93 -27.61 46.28
C PRO A 305 43.15 -28.74 46.96
N ALA A 306 42.96 -29.85 46.24
CA ALA A 306 42.26 -31.03 46.74
C ALA A 306 42.93 -31.58 48.00
N ARG A 307 42.13 -31.88 49.03
CA ARG A 307 42.64 -32.50 50.28
C ARG A 307 43.04 -33.94 50.01
N ILE A 308 44.10 -34.38 50.69
CA ILE A 308 44.74 -35.69 50.52
C ILE A 308 43.77 -36.87 50.81
N SER A 309 42.65 -36.63 51.49
CA SER A 309 41.60 -37.61 51.79
C SER A 309 40.86 -38.14 50.56
N ASP A 310 40.85 -37.42 49.44
CA ASP A 310 39.96 -37.71 48.30
C ASP A 310 40.66 -38.51 47.18
N ARG A 311 41.88 -39.02 47.43
CA ARG A 311 42.59 -39.89 46.49
C ARG A 311 42.20 -41.34 46.70
N GLU A 312 41.31 -41.86 45.85
CA GLU A 312 41.09 -43.31 45.75
C GLU A 312 42.35 -44.03 45.25
N LYS A 313 42.79 -45.06 45.98
CA LYS A 313 43.92 -45.91 45.60
C LYS A 313 43.52 -46.80 44.43
N LYS A 314 44.18 -46.64 43.27
CA LYS A 314 44.05 -47.57 42.14
C LYS A 314 44.60 -48.95 42.51
N ALA A 315 43.87 -50.00 42.12
CA ALA A 315 44.27 -51.39 42.35
C ALA A 315 45.55 -51.75 41.56
N PRO A 316 46.40 -52.66 42.09
CA PRO A 316 47.64 -53.03 41.44
C PRO A 316 47.37 -53.87 40.19
N LEU A 317 48.16 -53.62 39.15
CA LEU A 317 48.14 -54.38 37.90
C LEU A 317 48.56 -55.83 38.17
N LYS A 318 47.74 -56.79 37.75
CA LYS A 318 48.08 -58.22 37.77
C LYS A 318 49.16 -58.50 36.72
N THR A 319 50.16 -59.26 37.13
CA THR A 319 51.25 -59.81 36.32
C THR A 319 50.75 -60.91 35.38
#